data_AF-A0A6B2SAM1-F1
#
_entry.id   AF-A0A6B2SAM1-F1
#
_cell.length_a   1.000
_cell.length_b   1.000
_cell.length_c   1.000
_cell.angle_alpha   90.00
_cell.angle_beta   90.00
_cell.angle_gamma   90.00
#
_symmetry.space_group_name_H-M   'P 1'
#
loop_
_entity.id
_entity.type
_entity.pdbx_description
1 polymer ?
#
loop_
_entity_poly.entity_id
_entity_poly.type
_entity_poly.pdbx_seq_one_letter_code
_entity_poly.pdbx_strand_id
1 'polypeptide(L)'
;MSSLAAAELLALRNRVPVPAVRVDEVAVATAFVSERHLRIDGRAPTSFAPLSGFWQAADGWVRTHANYPHHRARLLAALGIPDTGADQSLVSALSEELASRPAQEVQETVYAAGGLAVAVAPAPATLAAPATPSAPAAPAAPAEAGPPLVDVRHVGQSVPRPLTPASLPAQGVRILDLTRVIAGPVATRTLALLGADVLRVDAPHLPEDADAHADTGMGKRSTLLDLTSRGDRHIFEHLLSQAHVVVTGYRPGALDRHGLAADALLSRFPDLIVAQLCAWDWSGPWAERRGFDSLVQAATGIAAVEATADGRPGVLPAQALDHGTGYLLAAAVLRALSDRQTMGGGRHLRLSLAGTASWLLHDIRPTPAQDDVDTYDPEHRLTQTKSPYGLLRHALPPVHYDGAPSNWGRAPTRWGTDPPNWA
;
A
#
# COMPACT_ATOMS: atom_id res chain seq x y z
N MET A 1 -10.47 11.11 3.47
CA MET A 1 -11.39 9.99 3.81
C MET A 1 -11.12 9.40 5.19
N SER A 2 -9.90 8.97 5.52
CA SER A 2 -9.62 8.30 6.81
C SER A 2 -9.92 9.17 8.04
N SER A 3 -9.64 10.48 8.00
CA SER A 3 -10.01 11.41 9.07
C SER A 3 -11.52 11.49 9.31
N LEU A 4 -12.31 11.49 8.23
CA LEU A 4 -13.77 11.51 8.32
C LEU A 4 -14.30 10.20 8.91
N ALA A 5 -13.85 9.05 8.39
CA ALA A 5 -14.25 7.74 8.91
C ALA A 5 -13.88 7.56 10.40
N ALA A 6 -12.74 8.11 10.82
CA ALA A 6 -12.30 8.13 12.21
C ALA A 6 -13.22 8.99 13.09
N ALA A 7 -13.52 10.22 12.66
CA ALA A 7 -14.42 11.13 13.36
C ALA A 7 -15.84 10.58 13.48
N GLU A 8 -16.37 9.95 12.43
CA GLU A 8 -17.68 9.30 12.42
C GLU A 8 -17.72 8.09 13.37
N LEU A 9 -16.69 7.24 13.37
CA LEU A 9 -16.61 6.10 14.28
C LEU A 9 -16.58 6.56 15.75
N LEU A 10 -15.81 7.61 16.05
CA LEU A 10 -15.71 8.20 17.38
C LEU A 10 -17.05 8.79 17.84
N ALA A 11 -17.70 9.55 16.96
CA ALA A 11 -19.01 10.13 17.22
C ALA A 11 -20.08 9.07 17.48
N LEU A 12 -20.12 8.03 16.63
CA LEU A 12 -21.04 6.91 16.76
C LEU A 12 -20.86 6.16 18.10
N ARG A 13 -19.61 5.79 18.45
CA ARG A 13 -19.35 5.03 19.69
C ARG A 13 -19.60 5.84 20.97
N ASN A 14 -19.42 7.16 20.92
CA ASN A 14 -19.61 8.05 22.08
C ASN A 14 -20.99 8.71 22.13
N ARG A 15 -21.83 8.55 21.09
CA ARG A 15 -23.13 9.21 20.94
C ARG A 15 -23.02 10.74 21.03
N VAL A 16 -22.02 11.30 20.35
CA VAL A 16 -21.76 12.74 20.23
C VAL A 16 -21.80 13.17 18.77
N PRO A 17 -21.93 14.47 18.46
CA PRO A 17 -21.79 14.97 17.09
C PRO A 17 -20.43 14.62 16.49
N VAL A 18 -20.37 14.52 15.16
CA VAL A 18 -19.11 14.30 14.42
C VAL A 18 -18.17 15.49 14.63
N PRO A 19 -16.96 15.28 15.18
CA PRO A 19 -15.96 16.35 15.31
C PRO A 19 -15.61 16.97 13.96
N ALA A 20 -15.21 18.24 13.93
CA ALA A 20 -14.81 18.88 12.68
C ALA A 20 -13.58 18.17 12.11
N VAL A 21 -13.58 17.98 10.78
CA VAL A 21 -12.51 17.31 10.04
C VAL A 21 -11.83 18.34 9.15
N ARG A 22 -10.50 18.34 9.11
CA ARG A 22 -9.74 19.18 8.18
C ARG A 22 -8.70 18.34 7.46
N VAL A 23 -8.34 18.77 6.26
CA VAL A 23 -7.22 18.21 5.51
C VAL A 23 -6.16 19.29 5.44
N ASP A 24 -4.96 18.94 5.91
CA ASP A 24 -3.77 19.78 5.77
C ASP A 24 -2.92 19.20 4.66
N GLU A 25 -2.80 19.94 3.56
CA GLU A 25 -2.12 19.47 2.35
C GLU A 25 -0.63 19.20 2.58
N VAL A 26 0.04 20.00 3.41
CA VAL A 26 1.46 19.82 3.75
C VAL A 26 1.64 18.57 4.60
N ALA A 27 0.73 18.30 5.55
CA ALA A 27 0.74 17.06 6.33
C ALA A 27 0.52 15.83 5.43
N VAL A 28 -0.43 15.90 4.50
CA VAL A 28 -0.70 14.82 3.53
C VAL A 28 0.52 14.58 2.64
N ALA A 29 1.05 15.63 2.01
CA ALA A 29 2.23 15.52 1.14
C ALA A 29 3.42 14.94 1.91
N THR A 30 3.71 15.44 3.11
CA THR A 30 4.80 14.94 3.97
C THR A 30 4.61 13.47 4.34
N ALA A 31 3.37 13.04 4.59
CA ALA A 31 3.06 11.64 4.91
C ALA A 31 3.05 10.71 3.69
N PHE A 32 2.89 11.24 2.47
CA PHE A 32 3.01 10.48 1.20
C PHE A 32 4.47 10.25 0.79
N VAL A 33 5.39 11.06 1.29
CA VAL A 33 6.85 10.90 1.10
C VAL A 33 7.56 10.64 2.44
N SER A 34 6.90 9.97 3.39
CA SER A 34 7.43 9.78 4.76
C SER A 34 8.80 9.09 4.76
N GLU A 35 9.02 8.17 3.83
CA GLU A 35 10.28 7.46 3.63
C GLU A 35 11.45 8.39 3.30
N ARG A 36 11.18 9.51 2.60
CA ARG A 36 12.22 10.50 2.24
C ARG A 36 12.63 11.36 3.42
N HIS A 37 11.74 11.51 4.40
CA HIS A 37 11.96 12.30 5.61
C HIS A 37 12.56 11.48 6.75
N LEU A 38 12.46 10.14 6.68
CA LEU A 38 13.04 9.25 7.67
C LEU A 38 14.55 9.45 7.77
N ARG A 39 15.04 9.66 8.98
CA ARG A 39 16.46 9.52 9.34
C ARG A 39 16.59 8.64 10.57
N ILE A 40 17.56 7.74 10.56
CA ILE A 40 17.91 6.88 11.70
C ILE A 40 19.31 7.28 12.15
N ASP A 41 19.43 7.92 13.32
CA ASP A 41 20.68 8.52 13.80
C ASP A 41 21.34 9.44 12.75
N GLY A 42 20.51 10.22 12.05
CA GLY A 42 20.95 11.12 10.98
C GLY A 42 21.17 10.47 9.61
N ARG A 43 21.20 9.14 9.52
CA ARG A 43 21.36 8.40 8.26
C ARG A 43 20.03 8.30 7.50
N ALA A 44 20.04 8.56 6.19
CA ALA A 44 18.89 8.29 5.33
C ALA A 44 18.80 6.80 4.91
N PRO A 45 17.58 6.24 4.81
CA PRO A 45 17.36 4.93 4.21
C PRO A 45 17.77 4.84 2.73
N THR A 46 18.07 3.63 2.26
CA THR A 46 18.31 3.36 0.83
C THR A 46 16.99 3.07 0.11
N SER A 47 16.73 3.75 -1.01
CA SER A 47 15.40 3.72 -1.65
C SER A 47 15.27 2.70 -2.78
N PHE A 48 16.12 2.77 -3.83
CA PHE A 48 15.98 1.98 -5.05
C PHE A 48 17.30 1.38 -5.53
N ALA A 49 17.23 0.12 -5.99
CA ALA A 49 18.36 -0.56 -6.59
C ALA A 49 18.62 -0.06 -8.03
N PRO A 50 19.87 -0.07 -8.52
CA PRO A 50 20.22 0.45 -9.85
C PRO A 50 19.47 -0.20 -11.03
N LEU A 51 19.08 -1.47 -10.89
CA LEU A 51 18.34 -2.20 -11.92
C LEU A 51 16.81 -2.00 -11.84
N SER A 52 16.33 -1.12 -10.96
CA SER A 52 14.92 -0.75 -10.83
C SER A 52 14.65 0.58 -11.54
N GLY A 53 14.54 0.56 -12.87
CA GLY A 53 14.31 1.76 -13.68
C GLY A 53 13.27 1.60 -14.78
N PHE A 54 13.12 2.67 -15.57
CA PHE A 54 12.54 2.60 -16.91
C PHE A 54 13.67 2.40 -17.92
N TRP A 55 13.46 1.48 -18.85
CA TRP A 55 14.42 1.07 -19.87
C TRP A 55 13.78 1.14 -21.23
N GLN A 56 14.52 1.65 -22.20
CA GLN A 56 14.07 1.67 -23.57
C GLN A 56 14.06 0.24 -24.11
N ALA A 57 12.94 -0.13 -24.74
CA ALA A 57 12.74 -1.37 -25.45
C ALA A 57 12.63 -1.09 -26.97
N ALA A 58 12.56 -2.14 -27.79
CA ALA A 58 12.53 -2.01 -29.25
C ALA A 58 11.32 -1.20 -29.77
N ASP A 59 10.20 -1.27 -29.07
CA ASP A 59 8.90 -0.69 -29.46
C ASP A 59 8.26 0.19 -28.37
N GLY A 60 9.00 0.53 -27.31
CA GLY A 60 8.47 1.31 -26.20
C GLY A 60 9.39 1.32 -24.98
N TRP A 61 8.79 1.20 -23.79
CA TRP A 61 9.51 1.23 -22.51
C TRP A 61 9.10 0.07 -21.62
N VAL A 62 10.04 -0.37 -20.79
CA VAL A 62 9.82 -1.38 -19.74
C VAL A 62 10.20 -0.80 -18.38
N ARG A 63 9.33 -0.95 -17.38
CA ARG A 63 9.63 -0.71 -15.97
C ARG A 63 10.05 -2.02 -15.31
N THR A 64 11.28 -2.11 -14.81
CA THR A 64 11.78 -3.27 -14.03
C THR A 64 11.67 -3.03 -12.52
N HIS A 65 11.47 -4.09 -11.73
CA HIS A 65 11.54 -3.98 -10.27
C HIS A 65 12.52 -5.01 -9.69
N ALA A 66 13.71 -4.53 -9.31
CA ALA A 66 14.84 -5.32 -8.83
C ALA A 66 15.38 -4.83 -7.47
N ASN A 67 14.52 -4.22 -6.63
CA ASN A 67 14.91 -3.69 -5.32
C ASN A 67 15.38 -4.76 -4.33
N TYR A 68 14.96 -6.01 -4.51
CA TYR A 68 15.35 -7.13 -3.66
C TYR A 68 16.37 -8.03 -4.38
N PRO A 69 17.37 -8.60 -3.67
CA PRO A 69 18.38 -9.46 -4.28
C PRO A 69 17.81 -10.62 -5.11
N HIS A 70 16.73 -11.23 -4.63
CA HIS A 70 16.06 -12.30 -5.38
C HIS A 70 15.33 -11.79 -6.62
N HIS A 71 14.77 -10.58 -6.63
CA HIS A 71 14.18 -9.99 -7.84
C HIS A 71 15.25 -9.66 -8.89
N ARG A 72 16.39 -9.08 -8.44
CA ARG A 72 17.57 -8.86 -9.29
C ARG A 72 18.03 -10.16 -9.95
N ALA A 73 18.24 -11.21 -9.16
CA ALA A 73 18.69 -12.49 -9.68
C ALA A 73 17.74 -13.07 -10.73
N ARG A 74 16.41 -12.95 -10.52
CA ARG A 74 15.42 -13.41 -11.51
C ARG A 74 15.41 -12.57 -12.78
N LEU A 75 15.53 -11.25 -12.68
CA LEU A 75 15.62 -10.35 -13.84
C LEU A 75 16.84 -10.70 -14.71
N LEU A 76 18.02 -10.77 -14.09
CA LEU A 76 19.27 -11.06 -14.80
C LEU A 76 19.25 -12.46 -15.43
N ALA A 77 18.80 -13.48 -14.69
CA ALA A 77 18.68 -14.84 -15.20
C ALA A 77 17.68 -14.94 -16.38
N ALA A 78 16.55 -14.24 -16.32
CA ALA A 78 15.55 -14.24 -17.39
C ALA A 78 16.10 -13.66 -18.71
N LEU A 79 17.02 -12.71 -18.60
CA LEU A 79 17.61 -12.01 -19.75
C LEU A 79 18.97 -12.58 -20.15
N GLY A 80 19.46 -13.63 -19.47
CA GLY A 80 20.76 -14.24 -19.76
C GLY A 80 21.96 -13.36 -19.40
N ILE A 81 21.79 -12.38 -18.51
CA ILE A 81 22.85 -11.44 -18.10
C ILE A 81 23.58 -12.03 -16.88
N PRO A 82 24.89 -12.28 -16.93
CA PRO A 82 25.66 -12.74 -15.77
C PRO A 82 25.72 -11.66 -14.68
N ASP A 83 25.39 -11.99 -13.42
CA ASP A 83 25.53 -11.05 -12.31
C ASP A 83 27.01 -10.91 -11.92
N THR A 84 27.66 -9.87 -12.44
CA THR A 84 29.06 -9.54 -12.16
C THR A 84 29.24 -8.83 -10.82
N GLY A 85 28.16 -8.51 -10.10
CA GLY A 85 28.18 -7.70 -8.88
C GLY A 85 28.52 -6.22 -9.08
N ALA A 86 28.97 -5.82 -10.27
CA ALA A 86 29.33 -4.45 -10.60
C ALA A 86 28.13 -3.73 -11.26
N ASP A 87 27.40 -2.96 -10.45
CA ASP A 87 26.13 -2.32 -10.86
C ASP A 87 26.23 -1.52 -12.15
N GLN A 88 27.31 -0.76 -12.36
CA GLN A 88 27.46 0.02 -13.58
C GLN A 88 27.52 -0.84 -14.85
N SER A 89 28.23 -1.97 -14.80
CA SER A 89 28.33 -2.90 -15.94
C SER A 89 26.99 -3.57 -16.24
N LEU A 90 26.21 -3.85 -15.20
CA LEU A 90 24.91 -4.49 -15.32
C LEU A 90 23.83 -3.53 -15.84
N VAL A 91 23.92 -2.25 -15.48
CA VAL A 91 23.06 -1.20 -16.06
C VAL A 91 23.27 -1.13 -17.57
N SER A 92 24.53 -1.10 -18.04
CA SER A 92 24.84 -1.09 -19.48
C SER A 92 24.34 -2.36 -20.19
N ALA A 93 24.66 -3.54 -19.66
CA ALA A 93 24.23 -4.81 -20.23
C ALA A 93 22.69 -4.94 -20.28
N LEU A 94 22.00 -4.52 -19.21
CA LEU A 94 20.53 -4.52 -19.18
C LEU A 94 19.95 -3.55 -20.21
N SER A 95 20.53 -2.36 -20.35
CA SER A 95 20.07 -1.39 -21.35
C SER A 95 20.21 -1.90 -22.77
N GLU A 96 21.33 -2.53 -23.12
CA GLU A 96 21.56 -3.10 -24.45
C GLU A 96 20.60 -4.24 -24.74
N GLU A 97 20.42 -5.15 -23.77
CA GLU A 97 19.55 -6.31 -23.91
C GLU A 97 18.09 -5.89 -24.11
N LEU A 98 17.58 -4.96 -23.29
CA LEU A 98 16.20 -4.51 -23.37
C LEU A 98 15.91 -3.73 -24.65
N ALA A 99 16.85 -2.90 -25.13
CA ALA A 99 16.69 -2.12 -26.36
C ALA A 99 16.48 -3.00 -27.61
N SER A 100 16.90 -4.26 -27.57
CA SER A 100 16.77 -5.20 -28.70
C SER A 100 15.47 -6.01 -28.72
N ARG A 101 14.63 -5.90 -27.67
CA ARG A 101 13.44 -6.75 -27.48
C ARG A 101 12.15 -5.93 -27.41
N PRO A 102 11.01 -6.44 -27.91
CA PRO A 102 9.70 -5.83 -27.67
C PRO A 102 9.38 -5.75 -26.17
N ALA A 103 8.79 -4.66 -25.71
CA ALA A 103 8.52 -4.41 -24.29
C ALA A 103 7.62 -5.49 -23.68
N GLN A 104 6.61 -5.94 -24.42
CA GLN A 104 5.69 -6.99 -23.96
C GLN A 104 6.39 -8.36 -23.87
N GLU A 105 7.30 -8.67 -24.80
CA GLU A 105 8.09 -9.91 -24.74
C GLU A 105 8.98 -9.93 -23.48
N VAL A 106 9.64 -8.81 -23.16
CA VAL A 106 10.42 -8.66 -21.94
C VAL A 106 9.56 -8.89 -20.70
N GLN A 107 8.39 -8.24 -20.62
CA GLN A 107 7.45 -8.40 -19.52
C GLN A 107 7.11 -9.88 -19.29
N GLU A 108 6.66 -10.57 -20.33
CA GLU A 108 6.20 -11.95 -20.20
C GLU A 108 7.37 -12.91 -19.89
N THR A 109 8.53 -12.70 -20.50
CA THR A 109 9.76 -13.47 -20.23
C THR A 109 10.20 -13.34 -18.77
N VAL A 110 10.26 -12.10 -18.27
CA VAL A 110 10.72 -11.83 -16.91
C VAL A 110 9.69 -12.32 -15.87
N TYR A 111 8.38 -12.16 -16.11
CA TYR A 111 7.36 -12.72 -15.23
C TYR A 111 7.38 -14.26 -15.21
N ALA A 112 7.57 -14.92 -16.36
CA ALA A 112 7.68 -16.38 -16.44
C ALA A 112 8.87 -16.92 -15.63
N ALA A 113 9.96 -16.16 -15.53
CA ALA A 113 11.11 -16.47 -14.69
C ALA A 113 10.91 -16.12 -13.20
N GLY A 114 9.77 -15.52 -12.82
CA GLY A 114 9.48 -15.04 -11.47
C GLY A 114 10.14 -13.71 -11.11
N GLY A 115 10.71 -13.00 -12.09
CA GLY A 115 11.14 -11.61 -11.98
C GLY A 115 9.97 -10.65 -12.14
N LEU A 116 10.26 -9.34 -12.16
CA LEU A 116 9.26 -8.31 -12.37
C LEU A 116 9.72 -7.27 -13.39
N ALA A 117 9.00 -7.24 -14.52
CA ALA A 117 9.10 -6.21 -15.53
C ALA A 117 7.71 -5.96 -16.11
N VAL A 118 7.41 -4.71 -16.44
CA VAL A 118 6.10 -4.31 -16.99
C VAL A 118 6.34 -3.40 -18.19
N ALA A 119 5.71 -3.74 -19.31
CA ALA A 119 5.65 -2.85 -20.47
C ALA A 119 4.84 -1.61 -20.10
N VAL A 120 5.36 -0.42 -20.42
CA VAL A 120 4.68 0.83 -20.11
C VAL A 120 3.46 0.98 -21.01
N ALA A 121 2.28 1.08 -20.39
CA ALA A 121 1.04 1.34 -21.09
C ALA A 121 0.97 2.81 -21.55
N PRO A 122 0.30 3.08 -22.69
CA PRO A 122 0.09 4.45 -23.14
C PRO A 122 -0.79 5.23 -22.16
N ALA A 123 -0.72 6.57 -22.22
CA ALA A 123 -1.61 7.43 -21.46
C ALA A 123 -3.08 7.22 -21.93
N PRO A 124 -4.07 7.24 -21.03
CA PRO A 124 -5.47 7.18 -21.41
C PRO A 124 -5.82 8.29 -22.41
N ALA A 125 -6.63 7.97 -23.44
CA ALA A 125 -6.99 8.93 -24.49
C ALA A 125 -7.63 10.22 -23.97
N THR A 126 -8.30 10.18 -22.81
CA THR A 126 -8.91 11.34 -22.15
C THR A 126 -7.90 12.29 -21.52
N LEU A 127 -6.68 11.83 -21.24
CA LEU A 127 -5.59 12.59 -20.64
C LEU A 127 -4.41 12.80 -21.60
N ALA A 128 -4.44 12.16 -22.78
CA ALA A 128 -3.45 12.39 -23.81
C ALA A 128 -3.50 13.86 -24.25
N ALA A 129 -2.32 14.50 -24.37
CA ALA A 129 -2.22 15.85 -24.91
C ALA A 129 -2.92 15.91 -26.28
N PRO A 130 -3.65 17.00 -26.61
CA PRO A 130 -4.35 17.10 -27.88
C PRO A 130 -3.33 16.97 -29.02
N ALA A 131 -3.42 15.88 -29.78
CA ALA A 131 -2.81 15.82 -31.10
C ALA A 131 -3.41 16.95 -31.95
N THR A 132 -2.61 17.52 -32.85
CA THR A 132 -3.03 18.53 -33.83
C THR A 132 -4.39 18.18 -34.45
N PRO A 133 -5.30 19.16 -34.63
CA PRO A 133 -6.68 18.89 -34.97
C PRO A 133 -6.76 18.29 -36.37
N SER A 134 -7.01 16.98 -36.45
CA SER A 134 -7.41 16.33 -37.69
C SER A 134 -8.60 15.41 -37.42
N ALA A 135 -9.70 15.74 -38.10
CA ALA A 135 -11.00 15.08 -38.16
C ALA A 135 -11.91 15.15 -36.90
N PRO A 136 -13.25 15.22 -37.10
CA PRO A 136 -14.21 15.23 -36.00
C PRO A 136 -14.12 13.91 -35.22
N ALA A 137 -14.00 14.02 -33.90
CA ALA A 137 -13.92 12.88 -33.00
C ALA A 137 -15.15 11.99 -33.17
N ALA A 138 -14.92 10.72 -33.48
CA ALA A 138 -15.92 9.67 -33.31
C ALA A 138 -16.37 9.67 -31.84
N PRO A 139 -17.64 9.31 -31.53
CA PRO A 139 -18.10 9.20 -30.16
C PRO A 139 -17.14 8.30 -29.38
N ALA A 140 -16.58 8.83 -28.29
CA ALA A 140 -15.66 8.11 -27.43
C ALA A 140 -16.31 6.78 -27.03
N ALA A 141 -15.64 5.66 -27.31
CA ALA A 141 -16.02 4.38 -26.76
C ALA A 141 -16.12 4.54 -25.22
N PRO A 142 -17.11 3.93 -24.55
CA PRO A 142 -17.15 3.95 -23.10
C PRO A 142 -15.80 3.42 -22.60
N ALA A 143 -15.09 4.23 -21.81
CA ALA A 143 -13.85 3.80 -21.18
C ALA A 143 -14.13 2.45 -20.48
N GLU A 144 -13.35 1.41 -20.79
CA GLU A 144 -13.43 0.16 -20.03
C GLU A 144 -13.28 0.54 -18.55
N ALA A 145 -14.34 0.34 -17.77
CA ALA A 145 -14.36 0.74 -16.38
C ALA A 145 -13.25 -0.03 -15.65
N GLY A 146 -12.24 0.68 -15.16
CA GLY A 146 -11.15 0.09 -14.39
C GLY A 146 -11.66 -0.54 -13.08
N PRO A 147 -10.80 -1.25 -12.36
CA PRO A 147 -11.19 -1.90 -11.11
C PRO A 147 -11.76 -0.88 -10.10
N PRO A 148 -12.77 -1.27 -9.29
CA PRO A 148 -13.40 -0.36 -8.35
C PRO A 148 -12.39 0.11 -7.29
N LEU A 149 -12.58 1.33 -6.78
CA LEU A 149 -11.74 1.90 -5.71
C LEU A 149 -11.78 1.04 -4.44
N VAL A 150 -12.96 0.51 -4.11
CA VAL A 150 -13.18 -0.42 -3.01
C VAL A 150 -14.32 -1.36 -3.36
N ASP A 151 -14.13 -2.65 -3.07
CA ASP A 151 -15.19 -3.64 -3.07
C ASP A 151 -15.49 -4.08 -1.63
N VAL A 152 -16.78 -4.07 -1.27
CA VAL A 152 -17.26 -4.34 0.08
C VAL A 152 -18.36 -5.39 0.01
N ARG A 153 -18.13 -6.51 0.69
CA ARG A 153 -19.15 -7.55 0.87
C ARG A 153 -19.49 -7.71 2.34
N HIS A 154 -20.77 -7.56 2.67
CA HIS A 154 -21.32 -7.94 3.96
C HIS A 154 -21.55 -9.44 4.02
N VAL A 155 -21.09 -10.08 5.09
CA VAL A 155 -21.24 -11.53 5.28
C VAL A 155 -21.94 -11.83 6.60
N GLY A 156 -22.99 -12.64 6.50
CA GLY A 156 -23.76 -13.15 7.63
C GLY A 156 -24.66 -12.11 8.30
N GLN A 157 -25.51 -12.61 9.20
CA GLN A 157 -26.28 -11.79 10.13
C GLN A 157 -25.81 -12.12 11.53
N SER A 158 -25.39 -11.11 12.28
CA SER A 158 -25.07 -11.24 13.69
C SER A 158 -25.60 -10.03 14.44
N VAL A 159 -25.69 -10.16 15.75
CA VAL A 159 -26.14 -9.06 16.60
C VAL A 159 -25.12 -7.92 16.50
N PRO A 160 -25.57 -6.66 16.37
CA PRO A 160 -24.67 -5.51 16.39
C PRO A 160 -23.73 -5.54 17.58
N ARG A 161 -22.44 -5.25 17.34
CA ARG A 161 -21.40 -5.24 18.38
C ARG A 161 -20.91 -3.81 18.59
N PRO A 162 -21.58 -3.02 19.44
CA PRO A 162 -21.16 -1.65 19.73
C PRO A 162 -19.79 -1.65 20.39
N LEU A 163 -18.95 -0.69 20.01
CA LEU A 163 -17.72 -0.42 20.74
C LEU A 163 -18.07 0.37 22.01
N THR A 164 -17.37 0.12 23.11
CA THR A 164 -17.54 0.91 24.34
C THR A 164 -17.13 2.36 24.10
N PRO A 165 -17.65 3.36 24.84
CA PRO A 165 -17.14 4.72 24.74
C PRO A 165 -15.62 4.80 25.00
N ALA A 166 -14.92 5.64 24.24
CA ALA A 166 -13.47 5.83 24.38
C ALA A 166 -13.00 7.18 23.83
N SER A 167 -11.76 7.56 24.15
CA SER A 167 -11.16 8.81 23.67
C SER A 167 -10.67 8.72 22.21
N LEU A 168 -10.28 7.53 21.75
CA LEU A 168 -9.82 7.32 20.38
C LEU A 168 -10.76 6.42 19.56
N PRO A 169 -10.90 6.65 18.25
CA PRO A 169 -11.90 5.98 17.41
C PRO A 169 -11.80 4.45 17.41
N ALA A 170 -10.59 3.92 17.31
CA ALA A 170 -10.31 2.48 17.22
C ALA A 170 -9.79 1.88 18.54
N GLN A 171 -9.89 2.60 19.66
CA GLN A 171 -9.49 2.07 20.96
C GLN A 171 -10.26 0.80 21.33
N GLY A 172 -9.54 -0.25 21.71
CA GLY A 172 -10.07 -1.58 22.02
C GLY A 172 -10.26 -2.49 20.81
N VAL A 173 -10.00 -2.01 19.59
CA VAL A 173 -9.98 -2.83 18.37
C VAL A 173 -8.65 -3.58 18.30
N ARG A 174 -8.70 -4.87 17.94
CA ARG A 174 -7.54 -5.77 17.82
C ARG A 174 -7.36 -6.14 16.36
N ILE A 175 -6.19 -5.89 15.81
CA ILE A 175 -5.91 -6.03 14.38
C ILE A 175 -4.70 -6.93 14.19
N LEU A 176 -4.91 -8.01 13.43
CA LEU A 176 -3.80 -8.81 12.90
C LEU A 176 -3.36 -8.20 11.57
N ASP A 177 -2.12 -7.72 11.55
CA ASP A 177 -1.48 -7.15 10.36
C ASP A 177 -0.55 -8.19 9.73
N LEU A 178 -0.98 -8.80 8.62
CA LEU A 178 -0.17 -9.71 7.80
C LEU A 178 0.28 -9.00 6.52
N THR A 179 0.41 -7.68 6.54
CA THR A 179 0.81 -6.90 5.36
C THR A 179 2.31 -6.64 5.37
N ARG A 180 2.85 -6.25 4.21
CA ARG A 180 4.27 -5.96 4.03
C ARG A 180 4.45 -4.73 3.14
N VAL A 181 5.68 -4.22 3.06
CA VAL A 181 6.04 -3.09 2.21
C VAL A 181 5.34 -1.81 2.69
N ILE A 182 4.44 -1.17 1.91
CA ILE A 182 3.95 0.19 2.21
C ILE A 182 2.44 0.26 2.39
N ALA A 183 1.62 -0.11 1.39
CA ALA A 183 0.18 0.14 1.44
C ALA A 183 -0.51 -0.40 2.71
N GLY A 184 -0.26 -1.67 3.02
CA GLY A 184 -0.83 -2.30 4.21
C GLY A 184 -0.26 -1.71 5.51
N PRO A 185 1.07 -1.58 5.64
CA PRO A 185 1.66 -0.95 6.82
C PRO A 185 1.22 0.50 7.06
N VAL A 186 0.98 1.29 6.00
CA VAL A 186 0.37 2.63 6.08
C VAL A 186 -1.05 2.56 6.64
N ALA A 187 -1.87 1.61 6.16
CA ALA A 187 -3.21 1.41 6.69
C ALA A 187 -3.18 1.05 8.18
N THR A 188 -2.34 0.08 8.56
CA THR A 188 -2.34 -0.46 9.92
C THR A 188 -1.65 0.46 10.92
N ARG A 189 -0.63 1.24 10.54
CA ARG A 189 -0.07 2.30 11.41
C ARG A 189 -1.08 3.43 11.64
N THR A 190 -1.91 3.73 10.64
CA THR A 190 -3.01 4.70 10.77
C THR A 190 -4.07 4.21 11.73
N LEU A 191 -4.43 2.92 11.70
CA LEU A 191 -5.37 2.34 12.66
C LEU A 191 -4.78 2.29 14.08
N ALA A 192 -3.47 2.04 14.22
CA ALA A 192 -2.76 2.08 15.50
C ALA A 192 -2.72 3.50 16.09
N LEU A 193 -2.46 4.53 15.27
CA LEU A 193 -2.57 5.94 15.66
C LEU A 193 -3.94 6.24 16.29
N LEU A 194 -5.01 5.67 15.73
CA LEU A 194 -6.38 5.85 16.19
C LEU A 194 -6.76 4.93 17.37
N GLY A 195 -5.78 4.28 18.00
CA GLY A 195 -5.94 3.53 19.25
C GLY A 195 -6.13 2.02 19.09
N ALA A 196 -6.07 1.46 17.88
CA ALA A 196 -6.14 0.01 17.71
C ALA A 196 -4.88 -0.69 18.27
N ASP A 197 -5.06 -1.84 18.91
CA ASP A 197 -3.97 -2.77 19.20
C ASP A 197 -3.64 -3.56 17.94
N VAL A 198 -2.55 -3.15 17.27
CA VAL A 198 -2.11 -3.74 16.01
C VAL A 198 -0.90 -4.65 16.27
N LEU A 199 -1.10 -5.95 16.09
CA LEU A 199 -0.06 -6.95 16.12
C LEU A 199 0.25 -7.39 14.69
N ARG A 200 1.43 -7.00 14.21
CA ARG A 200 1.98 -7.46 12.95
C ARG A 200 2.58 -8.84 13.11
N VAL A 201 2.25 -9.74 12.19
CA VAL A 201 2.75 -11.12 12.15
C VAL A 201 3.45 -11.37 10.82
N ASP A 202 4.74 -11.64 10.86
CA ASP A 202 5.53 -12.01 9.69
C ASP A 202 6.06 -13.44 9.80
N ALA A 203 6.38 -14.03 8.65
CA ALA A 203 7.06 -15.32 8.59
C ALA A 203 8.57 -15.13 8.85
N PRO A 204 9.21 -15.94 9.71
CA PRO A 204 10.64 -15.79 10.04
C PRO A 204 11.57 -15.86 8.83
N HIS A 205 11.18 -16.60 7.79
CA HIS A 205 11.99 -16.82 6.58
C HIS A 205 11.86 -15.70 5.53
N LEU A 206 11.08 -14.65 5.82
CA LEU A 206 10.86 -13.52 4.93
C LEU A 206 11.10 -12.20 5.68
N PRO A 207 12.37 -11.85 5.95
CA PRO A 207 12.68 -10.65 6.73
C PRO A 207 12.11 -9.39 6.09
N GLU A 208 11.63 -8.50 6.94
CA GLU A 208 11.25 -7.14 6.55
C GLU A 208 12.50 -6.25 6.55
N ASP A 209 12.52 -5.26 5.65
CA ASP A 209 13.57 -4.26 5.65
C ASP A 209 13.50 -3.42 6.94
N ALA A 210 14.64 -3.27 7.61
CA ALA A 210 14.70 -2.62 8.92
C ALA A 210 14.37 -1.12 8.84
N ASP A 211 14.79 -0.44 7.77
CA ASP A 211 14.52 0.98 7.58
C ASP A 211 13.03 1.19 7.22
N ALA A 212 12.47 0.32 6.37
CA ALA A 212 11.04 0.32 6.06
C ALA A 212 10.17 0.05 7.31
N HIS A 213 10.61 -0.86 8.19
CA HIS A 213 9.93 -1.11 9.46
C HIS A 213 10.08 0.06 10.43
N ALA A 214 11.20 0.76 10.43
CA ALA A 214 11.39 1.96 11.26
C ALA A 214 10.42 3.10 10.88
N ASP A 215 10.06 3.25 9.59
CA ASP A 215 9.04 4.22 9.17
C ASP A 215 7.61 3.72 9.45
N THR A 216 7.30 2.51 9.01
CA THR A 216 5.90 2.03 8.96
C THR A 216 5.46 1.26 10.19
N GLY A 217 6.37 0.95 11.13
CA GLY A 217 6.11 0.25 12.39
C GLY A 217 5.57 1.13 13.52
N MET A 218 5.49 2.45 13.32
CA MET A 218 4.97 3.41 14.31
C MET A 218 3.62 2.97 14.88
N GLY A 219 3.49 2.98 16.21
CA GLY A 219 2.26 2.57 16.89
C GLY A 219 1.99 1.06 16.95
N LYS A 220 2.75 0.20 16.26
CA LYS A 220 2.48 -1.24 16.14
C LYS A 220 3.40 -2.09 17.01
N ARG A 221 2.99 -3.35 17.23
CA ARG A 221 3.84 -4.46 17.70
C ARG A 221 4.15 -5.38 16.54
N SER A 222 5.27 -6.09 16.60
CA SER A 222 5.73 -6.98 15.53
C SER A 222 6.25 -8.30 16.11
N THR A 223 5.71 -9.42 15.66
CA THR A 223 6.08 -10.77 16.08
C THR A 223 6.31 -11.68 14.87
N LEU A 224 7.03 -12.78 15.07
CA LEU A 224 7.29 -13.78 14.03
C LEU A 224 6.57 -15.07 14.37
N LEU A 225 5.82 -15.61 13.40
CA LEU A 225 5.16 -16.90 13.52
C LEU A 225 5.30 -17.66 12.20
N ASP A 226 5.86 -18.86 12.25
CA ASP A 226 5.87 -19.77 11.11
C ASP A 226 4.58 -20.59 11.08
N LEU A 227 3.63 -20.21 10.22
CA LEU A 227 2.34 -20.89 10.12
C LEU A 227 2.45 -22.35 9.60
N THR A 228 3.63 -22.79 9.15
CA THR A 228 3.90 -24.20 8.83
C THR A 228 4.24 -25.04 10.08
N SER A 229 4.70 -24.39 11.16
CA SER A 229 4.91 -25.00 12.47
C SER A 229 3.58 -25.16 13.20
N ARG A 230 3.30 -26.36 13.72
CA ARG A 230 2.06 -26.63 14.48
C ARG A 230 1.94 -25.75 15.73
N GLY A 231 3.05 -25.44 16.39
CA GLY A 231 3.06 -24.62 17.61
C GLY A 231 2.68 -23.17 17.32
N ASP A 232 3.40 -22.55 16.39
CA ASP A 232 3.13 -21.17 15.96
C ASP A 232 1.76 -21.04 15.32
N ARG A 233 1.31 -22.05 14.57
CA ARG A 233 -0.05 -22.12 14.05
C ARG A 233 -1.09 -22.06 15.17
N HIS A 234 -0.89 -22.80 16.26
CA HIS A 234 -1.82 -22.77 17.39
C HIS A 234 -1.86 -21.38 18.05
N ILE A 235 -0.71 -20.73 18.21
CA ILE A 235 -0.61 -19.37 18.74
C ILE A 235 -1.35 -18.38 17.83
N PHE A 236 -1.11 -18.45 16.52
CA PHE A 236 -1.77 -17.59 15.54
C PHE A 236 -3.30 -17.77 15.56
N GLU A 237 -3.78 -19.01 15.62
CA GLU A 237 -5.22 -19.30 15.69
C GLU A 237 -5.86 -18.77 16.98
N HIS A 238 -5.13 -18.80 18.10
CA HIS A 238 -5.58 -18.16 19.34
C HIS A 238 -5.71 -16.65 19.17
N LEU A 239 -4.68 -15.97 18.63
CA LEU A 239 -4.72 -14.54 18.33
C LEU A 239 -5.89 -14.19 17.40
N LEU A 240 -6.07 -14.96 16.33
CA LEU A 240 -7.12 -14.78 15.33
C LEU A 240 -8.52 -14.89 15.95
N SER A 241 -8.72 -15.82 16.89
CA SER A 241 -10.01 -16.00 17.57
C SER A 241 -10.46 -14.77 18.38
N GLN A 242 -9.53 -13.87 18.70
CA GLN A 242 -9.76 -12.65 19.47
C GLN A 242 -9.63 -11.37 18.62
N ALA A 243 -9.27 -11.51 17.34
CA ALA A 243 -9.09 -10.38 16.43
C ALA A 243 -10.44 -9.81 16.00
N HIS A 244 -10.47 -8.50 15.81
CA HIS A 244 -11.62 -7.79 15.24
C HIS A 244 -11.44 -7.56 13.74
N VAL A 245 -10.18 -7.44 13.30
CA VAL A 245 -9.80 -7.17 11.92
C VAL A 245 -8.57 -8.03 11.59
N VAL A 246 -8.57 -8.61 10.39
CA VAL A 246 -7.38 -9.21 9.77
C VAL A 246 -7.08 -8.44 8.50
N VAL A 247 -5.83 -7.99 8.34
CA VAL A 247 -5.39 -7.24 7.16
C VAL A 247 -4.33 -8.05 6.41
N THR A 248 -4.53 -8.29 5.11
CA THR A 248 -3.58 -9.03 4.25
C THR A 248 -3.20 -8.24 3.02
N GLY A 249 -1.92 -8.27 2.62
CA GLY A 249 -1.40 -7.55 1.45
C GLY A 249 -0.67 -8.46 0.46
N TYR A 250 -1.18 -9.68 0.24
CA TYR A 250 -0.59 -10.65 -0.68
C TYR A 250 -1.41 -10.78 -1.96
N ARG A 251 -0.84 -11.47 -2.95
CA ARG A 251 -1.60 -11.87 -4.15
C ARG A 251 -2.86 -12.64 -3.74
N PRO A 252 -3.99 -12.44 -4.44
CA PRO A 252 -5.18 -13.28 -4.30
C PRO A 252 -4.82 -14.76 -4.17
N GLY A 253 -5.38 -15.44 -3.17
CA GLY A 253 -5.17 -16.87 -2.92
C GLY A 253 -3.86 -17.24 -2.20
N ALA A 254 -2.88 -16.32 -2.06
CA ALA A 254 -1.54 -16.66 -1.58
C ALA A 254 -1.49 -17.19 -0.13
N LEU A 255 -2.52 -16.89 0.69
CA LEU A 255 -2.63 -17.34 2.07
C LEU A 255 -3.72 -18.41 2.27
N ASP A 256 -4.42 -18.84 1.22
CA ASP A 256 -5.57 -19.74 1.33
C ASP A 256 -5.16 -21.12 1.87
N ARG A 257 -3.98 -21.61 1.47
CA ARG A 257 -3.40 -22.86 2.01
C ARG A 257 -3.17 -22.83 3.53
N HIS A 258 -3.13 -21.62 4.11
CA HIS A 258 -3.03 -21.40 5.55
C HIS A 258 -4.40 -21.15 6.17
N GLY A 259 -5.51 -21.48 5.51
CA GLY A 259 -6.86 -21.26 6.04
C GLY A 259 -7.24 -19.79 6.22
N LEU A 260 -6.57 -18.88 5.50
CA LEU A 260 -6.78 -17.44 5.55
C LEU A 260 -7.58 -16.90 4.35
N ALA A 261 -8.22 -17.79 3.59
CA ALA A 261 -9.21 -17.39 2.59
C ALA A 261 -10.35 -16.63 3.30
N ALA A 262 -10.82 -15.53 2.70
CA ALA A 262 -11.81 -14.65 3.34
C ALA A 262 -13.10 -15.38 3.73
N ASP A 263 -13.63 -16.24 2.84
CA ASP A 263 -14.83 -17.02 3.13
C ASP A 263 -14.61 -18.07 4.23
N ALA A 264 -13.43 -18.68 4.29
CA ALA A 264 -13.08 -19.60 5.37
C ALA A 264 -12.99 -18.87 6.72
N LEU A 265 -12.39 -17.68 6.74
CA LEU A 265 -12.31 -16.84 7.93
C LEU A 265 -13.69 -16.38 8.39
N LEU A 266 -14.52 -15.87 7.49
CA LEU A 266 -15.85 -15.36 7.82
C LEU A 266 -16.84 -16.46 8.20
N SER A 267 -16.65 -17.68 7.70
CA SER A 267 -17.41 -18.85 8.16
C SER A 267 -17.07 -19.24 9.60
N ARG A 268 -15.79 -19.12 9.99
CA ARG A 268 -15.29 -19.44 11.34
C ARG A 268 -15.53 -18.30 12.34
N PHE A 269 -15.44 -17.06 11.87
CA PHE A 269 -15.55 -15.83 12.66
C PHE A 269 -16.54 -14.86 11.98
N PRO A 270 -17.86 -15.06 12.15
CA PRO A 270 -18.89 -14.31 11.41
C PRO A 270 -18.93 -12.80 11.66
N ASP A 271 -18.19 -12.29 12.65
CA ASP A 271 -18.09 -10.88 13.02
C ASP A 271 -16.75 -10.23 12.63
N LEU A 272 -15.87 -11.00 11.99
CA LEU A 272 -14.55 -10.55 11.60
C LEU A 272 -14.64 -9.58 10.42
N ILE A 273 -13.77 -8.57 10.43
CA ILE A 273 -13.51 -7.75 9.25
C ILE A 273 -12.26 -8.31 8.58
N VAL A 274 -12.40 -8.89 7.40
CA VAL A 274 -11.29 -9.36 6.57
C VAL A 274 -11.01 -8.30 5.54
N ALA A 275 -9.89 -7.60 5.68
CA ALA A 275 -9.48 -6.52 4.80
C ALA A 275 -8.28 -6.96 3.97
N GLN A 276 -8.41 -6.94 2.65
CA GLN A 276 -7.37 -7.41 1.75
C GLN A 276 -7.02 -6.35 0.72
N LEU A 277 -5.72 -6.23 0.42
CA LEU A 277 -5.22 -5.42 -0.68
C LEU A 277 -4.30 -6.24 -1.58
N CYS A 278 -4.27 -5.89 -2.87
CA CYS A 278 -3.33 -6.43 -3.84
C CYS A 278 -2.85 -5.34 -4.82
N ALA A 279 -1.91 -5.68 -5.72
CA ALA A 279 -1.41 -4.71 -6.69
C ALA A 279 -2.39 -4.46 -7.84
N TRP A 280 -2.96 -5.51 -8.40
CA TRP A 280 -3.66 -5.47 -9.69
C TRP A 280 -5.18 -5.45 -9.48
N ASP A 281 -5.81 -6.62 -9.47
CA ASP A 281 -7.21 -6.82 -9.13
C ASP A 281 -7.37 -8.27 -8.66
N TRP A 282 -8.58 -8.64 -8.26
CA TRP A 282 -8.96 -9.98 -7.79
C TRP A 282 -9.25 -10.95 -8.93
N SER A 283 -9.26 -10.45 -10.17
CA SER A 283 -9.61 -11.21 -11.37
C SER A 283 -8.72 -10.81 -12.56
N GLY A 284 -8.81 -11.58 -13.65
CA GLY A 284 -8.07 -11.31 -14.88
C GLY A 284 -6.61 -11.80 -14.85
N PRO A 285 -5.87 -11.62 -15.97
CA PRO A 285 -4.57 -12.24 -16.21
C PRO A 285 -3.45 -11.74 -15.28
N TRP A 286 -3.68 -10.63 -14.57
CA TRP A 286 -2.73 -10.03 -13.63
C TRP A 286 -3.01 -10.38 -12.17
N ALA A 287 -4.14 -11.02 -11.84
CA ALA A 287 -4.52 -11.31 -10.45
C ALA A 287 -3.44 -12.10 -9.70
N GLU A 288 -2.82 -13.08 -10.35
CA GLU A 288 -1.78 -13.93 -9.75
C GLU A 288 -0.35 -13.38 -9.92
N ARG A 289 -0.19 -12.22 -10.56
CA ARG A 289 1.12 -11.59 -10.77
C ARG A 289 1.54 -10.83 -9.52
N ARG A 290 2.87 -10.79 -9.27
CA ARG A 290 3.43 -9.84 -8.30
C ARG A 290 3.29 -8.44 -8.86
N GLY A 291 3.18 -7.45 -7.99
CA GLY A 291 3.11 -6.06 -8.39
C GLY A 291 3.59 -5.16 -7.26
N PHE A 292 4.03 -3.98 -7.64
CA PHE A 292 4.48 -2.90 -6.79
C PHE A 292 3.95 -1.61 -7.38
N ASP A 293 3.79 -0.57 -6.57
CA ASP A 293 3.31 0.75 -7.00
C ASP A 293 3.95 1.21 -8.32
N SER A 294 5.28 1.17 -8.42
CA SER A 294 6.01 1.58 -9.64
C SER A 294 5.64 0.78 -10.89
N LEU A 295 5.31 -0.50 -10.74
CA LEU A 295 4.89 -1.36 -11.85
C LEU A 295 3.44 -1.10 -12.22
N VAL A 296 2.58 -0.83 -11.24
CA VAL A 296 1.19 -0.48 -11.47
C VAL A 296 1.11 0.86 -12.21
N GLN A 297 1.89 1.87 -11.79
CA GLN A 297 1.98 3.14 -12.52
C GLN A 297 2.38 2.94 -14.00
N ALA A 298 3.32 2.02 -14.27
CA ALA A 298 3.73 1.70 -15.64
C ALA A 298 2.61 1.02 -16.44
N ALA A 299 1.93 0.02 -15.87
CA ALA A 299 0.89 -0.76 -16.54
C ALA A 299 -0.44 -0.01 -16.73
N THR A 300 -0.74 1.00 -15.90
CA THR A 300 -2.01 1.73 -15.97
C THR A 300 -1.94 2.99 -16.81
N GLY A 301 -0.76 3.37 -17.30
CA GLY A 301 -0.57 4.57 -18.12
C GLY A 301 -0.21 5.83 -17.33
N ILE A 302 -0.17 5.77 -15.99
CA ILE A 302 0.31 6.88 -15.15
C ILE A 302 1.73 7.27 -15.56
N ALA A 303 2.63 6.31 -15.78
CA ALA A 303 4.00 6.59 -16.16
C ALA A 303 4.11 7.35 -17.51
N ALA A 304 3.17 7.12 -18.43
CA ALA A 304 3.09 7.83 -19.69
C ALA A 304 2.49 9.25 -19.53
N VAL A 305 1.55 9.45 -18.60
CA VAL A 305 1.03 10.77 -18.24
C VAL A 305 2.12 11.63 -17.60
N GLU A 306 2.94 11.03 -16.73
CA GLU A 306 4.08 11.67 -16.05
C GLU A 306 5.34 11.77 -16.93
N ALA A 307 5.25 11.45 -18.22
CA ALA A 307 6.41 11.43 -19.10
C ALA A 307 7.06 12.82 -19.21
N THR A 308 8.39 12.83 -19.28
CA THR A 308 9.16 14.05 -19.55
C THR A 308 8.94 14.53 -20.99
N ALA A 309 9.35 15.77 -21.28
CA ALA A 309 9.14 16.38 -22.60
C ALA A 309 9.79 15.61 -23.76
N ASP A 310 10.84 14.82 -23.49
CA ASP A 310 11.51 13.90 -24.43
C ASP A 310 10.84 12.52 -24.53
N GLY A 311 9.69 12.32 -23.86
CA GLY A 311 8.88 11.11 -23.96
C GLY A 311 9.34 9.94 -23.09
N ARG A 312 10.31 10.15 -22.18
CA ARG A 312 10.70 9.14 -21.19
C ARG A 312 9.63 9.04 -20.11
N PRO A 313 9.12 7.83 -19.78
CA PRO A 313 8.12 7.66 -18.73
C PRO A 313 8.58 8.17 -17.37
N GLY A 314 7.66 8.79 -16.64
CA GLY A 314 7.88 9.34 -15.31
C GLY A 314 7.21 8.54 -14.21
N VAL A 315 7.19 9.13 -13.02
CA VAL A 315 6.54 8.59 -11.82
C VAL A 315 5.82 9.70 -11.09
N LEU A 316 4.75 9.34 -10.39
CA LEU A 316 4.14 10.22 -9.39
C LEU A 316 5.18 10.66 -8.36
N PRO A 317 5.00 11.84 -7.72
CA PRO A 317 5.99 12.41 -6.80
C PRO A 317 6.19 11.60 -5.51
N ALA A 318 5.46 10.51 -5.32
CA ALA A 318 5.50 9.57 -4.20
C ALA A 318 5.14 8.15 -4.68
N GLN A 319 5.26 7.15 -3.79
CA GLN A 319 4.57 5.87 -3.95
C GLN A 319 3.07 6.07 -3.64
N ALA A 320 2.42 6.90 -4.46
CA ALA A 320 1.12 7.46 -4.18
C ALA A 320 -0.01 6.43 -4.24
N LEU A 321 0.13 5.37 -5.04
CA LEU A 321 -0.82 4.27 -5.08
C LEU A 321 -0.74 3.47 -3.78
N ASP A 322 0.47 3.20 -3.29
CA ASP A 322 0.69 2.51 -2.01
C ASP A 322 0.11 3.31 -0.84
N HIS A 323 0.51 4.58 -0.68
CA HIS A 323 0.00 5.44 0.41
C HIS A 323 -1.51 5.67 0.28
N GLY A 324 -2.00 6.00 -0.93
CA GLY A 324 -3.41 6.21 -1.20
C GLY A 324 -4.26 4.99 -0.85
N THR A 325 -3.89 3.82 -1.36
CA THR A 325 -4.57 2.55 -1.06
C THR A 325 -4.52 2.25 0.44
N GLY A 326 -3.40 2.53 1.12
CA GLY A 326 -3.27 2.34 2.55
C GLY A 326 -4.25 3.20 3.37
N TYR A 327 -4.33 4.50 3.07
CA TYR A 327 -5.29 5.39 3.74
C TYR A 327 -6.74 5.03 3.42
N LEU A 328 -7.04 4.62 2.19
CA LEU A 328 -8.35 4.13 1.78
C LEU A 328 -8.74 2.85 2.53
N LEU A 329 -7.81 1.90 2.67
CA LEU A 329 -8.02 0.67 3.44
C LEU A 329 -8.28 0.96 4.92
N ALA A 330 -7.53 1.89 5.53
CA ALA A 330 -7.80 2.33 6.90
C ALA A 330 -9.21 2.95 7.01
N ALA A 331 -9.60 3.79 6.05
CA ALA A 331 -10.96 4.37 6.02
C ALA A 331 -12.03 3.28 5.89
N ALA A 332 -11.83 2.30 5.00
CA ALA A 332 -12.75 1.18 4.80
C ALA A 332 -12.89 0.33 6.07
N VAL A 333 -11.79 0.06 6.78
CA VAL A 333 -11.83 -0.65 8.07
C VAL A 333 -12.60 0.15 9.13
N LEU A 334 -12.37 1.46 9.25
CA LEU A 334 -13.10 2.32 10.20
C LEU A 334 -14.60 2.37 9.88
N ARG A 335 -14.97 2.46 8.59
CA ARG A 335 -16.36 2.39 8.14
C ARG A 335 -16.98 1.03 8.43
N ALA A 336 -16.29 -0.07 8.16
CA ALA A 336 -16.75 -1.41 8.50
C ALA A 336 -16.94 -1.61 10.02
N LEU A 337 -16.08 -1.00 10.85
CA LEU A 337 -16.26 -0.97 12.29
C LEU A 337 -17.52 -0.20 12.69
N SER A 338 -17.78 0.96 12.08
CA SER A 338 -19.02 1.73 12.29
C SER A 338 -20.26 0.92 11.92
N ASP A 339 -20.28 0.31 10.73
CA ASP A 339 -21.41 -0.49 10.25
C ASP A 339 -21.66 -1.71 11.14
N ARG A 340 -20.62 -2.34 11.69
CA ARG A 340 -20.76 -3.46 12.61
C ARG A 340 -21.46 -3.06 13.93
N GLN A 341 -21.33 -1.80 14.37
CA GLN A 341 -22.00 -1.32 15.58
C GLN A 341 -23.52 -1.19 15.41
N THR A 342 -24.01 -1.04 14.17
CA THR A 342 -25.44 -0.82 13.88
C THR A 342 -26.10 -2.02 13.21
N MET A 343 -25.39 -2.68 12.29
CA MET A 343 -25.91 -3.79 11.48
C MET A 343 -25.39 -5.17 11.90
N GLY A 344 -24.28 -5.21 12.67
CA GLY A 344 -23.54 -6.45 12.89
C GLY A 344 -22.96 -7.04 11.60
N GLY A 345 -22.64 -8.32 11.67
CA GLY A 345 -22.05 -9.15 10.62
C GLY A 345 -20.59 -8.81 10.31
N GLY A 346 -19.94 -9.74 9.65
CA GLY A 346 -18.57 -9.59 9.16
C GLY A 346 -18.53 -8.73 7.90
N ARG A 347 -17.33 -8.32 7.51
CA ARG A 347 -17.10 -7.58 6.28
C ARG A 347 -15.90 -8.15 5.56
N HIS A 348 -16.00 -8.29 4.25
CA HIS A 348 -14.88 -8.55 3.36
C HIS A 348 -14.62 -7.28 2.57
N LEU A 349 -13.46 -6.66 2.80
CA LEU A 349 -13.02 -5.43 2.15
C LEU A 349 -11.90 -5.77 1.18
N ARG A 350 -12.00 -5.27 -0.04
CA ARG A 350 -11.06 -5.54 -1.12
C ARG A 350 -10.67 -4.23 -1.78
N LEU A 351 -9.36 -3.96 -1.83
CA LEU A 351 -8.80 -2.80 -2.52
C LEU A 351 -7.62 -3.25 -3.39
N SER A 352 -7.27 -2.45 -4.40
CA SER A 352 -6.04 -2.67 -5.15
C SER A 352 -5.33 -1.37 -5.51
N LEU A 353 -4.02 -1.45 -5.75
CA LEU A 353 -3.26 -0.31 -6.25
C LEU A 353 -3.78 0.12 -7.63
N ALA A 354 -4.16 -0.83 -8.49
CA ALA A 354 -4.74 -0.50 -9.79
C ALA A 354 -6.13 0.13 -9.68
N GLY A 355 -6.93 -0.21 -8.66
CA GLY A 355 -8.19 0.49 -8.35
C GLY A 355 -7.96 1.94 -7.96
N THR A 356 -6.91 2.20 -7.18
CA THR A 356 -6.48 3.57 -6.86
C THR A 356 -5.95 4.29 -8.10
N ALA A 357 -5.17 3.61 -8.96
CA ALA A 357 -4.69 4.18 -10.21
C ALA A 357 -5.84 4.53 -11.17
N SER A 358 -6.83 3.64 -11.30
CA SER A 358 -8.05 3.88 -12.08
C SER A 358 -8.79 5.12 -11.57
N TRP A 359 -8.98 5.23 -10.26
CA TRP A 359 -9.60 6.39 -9.64
C TRP A 359 -8.84 7.70 -9.94
N LEU A 360 -7.50 7.69 -9.83
CA LEU A 360 -6.67 8.86 -10.17
C LEU A 360 -6.77 9.27 -11.65
N LEU A 361 -6.83 8.30 -12.57
CA LEU A 361 -6.85 8.56 -14.01
C LEU A 361 -8.22 8.94 -14.57
N HIS A 362 -9.30 8.50 -13.93
CA HIS A 362 -10.64 8.56 -14.53
C HIS A 362 -11.67 9.34 -13.70
N ASP A 363 -11.52 9.35 -12.37
CA ASP A 363 -12.55 9.88 -11.47
C ASP A 363 -12.13 11.18 -10.77
N ILE A 364 -10.85 11.55 -10.87
CA ILE A 364 -10.33 12.82 -10.35
C ILE A 364 -9.96 13.72 -11.53
N ARG A 365 -10.47 14.95 -11.51
CA ARG A 365 -10.02 15.99 -12.45
C ARG A 365 -8.77 16.67 -11.89
N PRO A 366 -7.63 16.66 -12.59
CA PRO A 366 -6.45 17.39 -12.16
C PRO A 366 -6.77 18.88 -12.01
N THR A 367 -6.41 19.46 -10.88
CA THR A 367 -6.34 20.92 -10.74
C THR A 367 -4.95 21.36 -11.19
N PRO A 368 -4.82 22.35 -12.09
CA PRO A 368 -3.51 22.87 -12.48
C PRO A 368 -2.72 23.30 -11.22
N ALA A 369 -1.46 22.89 -11.14
CA ALA A 369 -0.56 23.43 -10.13
C ALA A 369 -0.50 24.96 -10.33
N GLN A 370 -0.73 25.73 -9.27
CA GLN A 370 -0.46 27.16 -9.32
C GLN A 370 1.06 27.35 -9.44
N ASP A 371 1.49 28.31 -10.26
CA ASP A 371 2.91 28.55 -10.58
C ASP A 371 3.78 28.89 -9.34
N ASP A 372 3.18 29.13 -8.18
CA ASP A 372 3.85 29.25 -6.87
C ASP A 372 4.09 27.87 -6.23
N VAL A 373 5.03 27.10 -6.77
CA VAL A 373 5.49 25.80 -6.21
C VAL A 373 6.44 26.00 -5.00
N ASP A 374 6.45 27.17 -4.38
CA ASP A 374 7.36 27.56 -3.28
C ASP A 374 6.76 27.41 -1.86
N THR A 375 5.63 26.71 -1.69
CA THR A 375 4.92 26.65 -0.38
C THR A 375 5.02 25.32 0.38
N TYR A 376 5.62 24.27 -0.20
CA TYR A 376 5.80 22.99 0.52
C TYR A 376 7.00 23.06 1.48
N ASP A 377 6.73 23.35 2.76
CA ASP A 377 7.70 23.22 3.85
C ASP A 377 7.29 22.09 4.82
N PRO A 378 7.98 20.94 4.81
CA PRO A 378 7.65 19.83 5.69
C PRO A 378 8.07 20.04 7.15
N GLU A 379 8.91 21.02 7.50
CA GLU A 379 9.64 21.00 8.77
C GLU A 379 8.71 20.97 10.00
N HIS A 380 7.60 21.71 9.96
CA HIS A 380 6.57 21.70 11.02
C HIS A 380 5.70 20.42 11.05
N ARG A 381 5.88 19.52 10.07
CA ARG A 381 5.25 18.20 9.97
C ARG A 381 6.21 17.06 10.28
N LEU A 382 7.40 17.37 10.77
CA LEU A 382 8.41 16.39 11.15
C LEU A 382 8.65 16.43 12.65
N THR A 383 9.08 15.30 13.21
CA THR A 383 9.40 15.19 14.63
C THR A 383 10.53 14.19 14.85
N GLN A 384 11.00 14.10 16.09
CA GLN A 384 12.01 13.15 16.51
C GLN A 384 11.52 12.25 17.64
N THR A 385 11.74 10.95 17.49
CA THR A 385 11.34 9.94 18.47
C THR A 385 12.49 8.97 18.74
N LYS A 386 12.81 8.73 20.01
CA LYS A 386 13.77 7.69 20.39
C LYS A 386 13.16 6.30 20.15
N SER A 387 13.93 5.40 19.56
CA SER A 387 13.50 4.04 19.26
C SER A 387 14.62 3.01 19.48
N PRO A 388 14.31 1.70 19.48
CA PRO A 388 15.31 0.64 19.44
C PRO A 388 16.22 0.62 18.19
N TYR A 389 15.91 1.41 17.16
CA TYR A 389 16.74 1.62 15.97
C TYR A 389 17.66 2.84 16.08
N GLY A 390 17.50 3.67 17.12
CA GLY A 390 18.17 4.97 17.24
C GLY A 390 17.17 6.13 17.33
N LEU A 391 17.67 7.37 17.19
CA LEU A 391 16.85 8.55 17.08
C LEU A 391 16.25 8.63 15.67
N LEU A 392 14.92 8.52 15.59
CA LEU A 392 14.19 8.62 14.34
C LEU A 392 13.78 10.06 14.11
N ARG A 393 14.15 10.68 12.99
CA ARG A 393 13.44 11.86 12.44
C ARG A 393 12.41 11.34 11.45
N HIS A 394 11.13 11.68 11.60
CA HIS A 394 10.06 11.11 10.78
C HIS A 394 8.86 12.06 10.63
N ALA A 395 7.97 11.73 9.69
CA ALA A 395 6.72 12.45 9.48
C ALA A 395 5.72 12.27 10.63
N LEU A 396 4.99 13.34 10.94
CA LEU A 396 3.79 13.31 11.77
C LEU A 396 2.62 12.71 10.99
N PRO A 397 1.63 12.13 11.67
CA PRO A 397 0.46 11.54 11.02
C PRO A 397 -0.39 12.61 10.29
N PRO A 398 -0.96 12.29 9.12
CA PRO A 398 -1.79 13.24 8.36
C PRO A 398 -3.27 13.24 8.77
N VAL A 399 -3.69 12.34 9.66
CA VAL A 399 -5.09 12.21 10.09
C VAL A 399 -5.44 13.30 11.09
N HIS A 400 -6.48 14.08 10.79
CA HIS A 400 -6.87 15.22 11.60
C HIS A 400 -8.38 15.42 11.70
N TYR A 401 -8.86 15.52 12.92
CA TYR A 401 -10.19 15.95 13.35
C TYR A 401 -10.05 16.62 14.73
N ASP A 402 -11.05 17.37 15.19
CA ASP A 402 -10.98 18.02 16.52
C ASP A 402 -10.80 16.96 17.63
N GLY A 403 -9.64 17.00 18.31
CA GLY A 403 -9.24 16.01 19.31
C GLY A 403 -8.45 14.80 18.78
N ALA A 404 -8.04 14.81 17.50
CA ALA A 404 -7.17 13.77 16.94
C ALA A 404 -5.78 13.76 17.58
N PRO A 405 -5.12 12.58 17.66
CA PRO A 405 -3.72 12.50 18.08
C PRO A 405 -2.81 13.35 17.20
N SER A 406 -1.93 14.13 17.81
CA SER A 406 -0.95 14.96 17.11
C SER A 406 0.34 14.23 16.73
N ASN A 407 0.59 13.05 17.30
CA ASN A 407 1.76 12.21 17.04
C ASN A 407 1.42 10.72 17.20
N TRP A 408 2.32 9.86 16.74
CA TRP A 408 2.23 8.40 16.92
C TRP A 408 2.33 8.04 18.41
N GLY A 409 1.47 7.12 18.87
CA GLY A 409 1.39 6.75 20.29
C GLY A 409 2.63 6.04 20.84
N ARG A 410 3.44 5.42 19.97
CA ARG A 410 4.74 4.83 20.32
C ARG A 410 5.66 4.74 19.10
N ALA A 411 6.96 4.73 19.36
CA ALA A 411 7.99 4.34 18.40
C ALA A 411 7.79 2.88 17.92
N PRO A 412 8.33 2.49 16.75
CA PRO A 412 8.38 1.09 16.33
C PRO A 412 9.24 0.27 17.31
N THR A 413 8.82 -0.96 17.57
CA THR A 413 9.66 -1.98 18.20
C THR A 413 10.61 -2.59 17.16
N ARG A 414 11.59 -3.39 17.61
CA ARG A 414 12.40 -4.15 16.65
C ARG A 414 11.52 -5.19 15.96
N TRP A 415 11.69 -5.32 14.66
CA TRP A 415 10.90 -6.24 13.84
C TRP A 415 10.96 -7.65 14.44
N GLY A 416 9.79 -8.25 14.68
CA GLY A 416 9.68 -9.62 15.16
C GLY A 416 9.99 -9.86 16.63
N THR A 417 10.21 -8.82 17.44
CA THR A 417 10.67 -8.98 18.83
C THR A 417 9.58 -8.96 19.89
N ASP A 418 8.35 -8.55 19.54
CA ASP A 418 7.24 -8.54 20.49
C ASP A 418 6.67 -9.95 20.71
N PRO A 419 6.16 -10.25 21.91
CA PRO A 419 5.51 -11.52 22.16
C PRO A 419 4.20 -11.63 21.34
N PRO A 420 3.82 -12.84 20.89
CA PRO A 420 2.61 -13.05 20.10
C PRO A 420 1.36 -13.15 20.98
N ASN A 421 1.02 -12.04 21.67
CA ASN A 421 -0.18 -11.89 22.49
C ASN A 421 -0.78 -10.49 22.33
N TRP A 422 -2.08 -10.33 22.61
CA TRP A 422 -2.70 -8.99 22.67
C TRP A 422 -2.23 -8.21 23.90
N ALA A 423 -2.24 -6.88 23.81
CA ALA A 423 -1.83 -5.98 24.89
C ALA A 423 -2.86 -5.88 26.03
#